data_AF-Q3TQJ6-F1
#
_entry.id   AF-Q3TQJ6-F1
#
_cell.length_a   1.000
_cell.length_b   1.000
_cell.length_c   1.000
_cell.angle_alpha   90.00
_cell.angle_beta   90.00
_cell.angle_gamma   90.00
#
_symmetry.space_group_name_H-M   'P 1'
#
loop_
_entity.id
_entity.type
_entity.pdbx_description
1 polymer ?
#
loop_
_entity_poly.entity_id
_entity_poly.type
_entity_poly.pdbx_seq_one_letter_code
_entity_poly.pdbx_strand_id
1 'polypeptide(L)'
;VTGEALDALFDVFADGEAAEKASVQIKLLAALKEFQPVFKMKIRKEGRGKYSPDQLCVLDNVKMNLRRFIAYQETVEKRLTS
;
A
#
# COMPACT_ATOMS: atom_id res chain seq x y z
N VAL A 1 -6.61 -9.75 -7.93
CA VAL A 1 -6.27 -8.56 -8.76
C VAL A 1 -5.80 -7.36 -7.93
N THR A 2 -6.64 -6.59 -7.22
CA THR A 2 -6.15 -5.37 -6.53
C THR A 2 -5.16 -5.65 -5.39
N GLY A 3 -5.32 -6.78 -4.68
CA GLY A 3 -4.42 -7.17 -3.58
C GLY A 3 -3.00 -7.50 -4.04
N GLU A 4 -2.89 -8.40 -5.02
CA GLU A 4 -1.59 -8.84 -5.56
C GLU A 4 -0.81 -7.68 -6.22
N ALA A 5 -1.52 -6.75 -6.88
CA ALA A 5 -0.89 -5.57 -7.45
C ALA A 5 -0.28 -4.65 -6.37
N LEU A 6 -0.94 -4.54 -5.21
CA LEU A 6 -0.41 -3.78 -4.08
C LEU A 6 0.77 -4.50 -3.42
N ASP A 7 0.68 -5.81 -3.22
CA ASP A 7 1.78 -6.59 -2.64
C ASP A 7 3.03 -6.53 -3.55
N ALA A 8 2.88 -6.70 -4.86
CA ALA A 8 3.99 -6.55 -5.81
C ALA A 8 4.60 -5.14 -5.79
N LEU A 9 3.78 -4.10 -5.62
CA LEU A 9 4.26 -2.73 -5.47
C LEU A 9 5.08 -2.57 -4.19
N PHE A 10 4.62 -3.16 -3.08
CA PHE A 10 5.35 -3.12 -1.81
C PHE A 10 6.69 -3.84 -1.93
N ASP A 11 6.73 -5.01 -2.57
CA ASP A 11 7.95 -5.79 -2.77
C ASP A 11 8.97 -5.00 -3.60
N VAL A 12 8.56 -4.45 -4.75
CA VAL A 12 9.45 -3.68 -5.64
C VAL A 12 10.02 -2.45 -4.94
N PHE A 13 9.20 -1.68 -4.24
CA PHE A 13 9.63 -0.42 -3.61
C PHE A 13 10.19 -0.58 -2.19
N ALA A 14 10.27 -1.82 -1.68
CA ALA A 14 11.02 -2.18 -0.49
C ALA A 14 12.38 -2.83 -0.82
N ASP A 15 12.67 -3.10 -2.10
CA ASP A 15 13.88 -3.83 -2.53
C ASP A 15 15.10 -2.91 -2.71
N GLY A 16 15.54 -2.31 -1.60
CA GLY A 16 16.81 -1.60 -1.51
C GLY A 16 16.82 -0.15 -1.99
N GLU A 17 18.02 0.45 -1.96
CA GLU A 17 18.21 1.90 -2.04
C GLU A 17 17.77 2.50 -3.38
N ALA A 18 17.97 1.79 -4.49
CA ALA A 18 17.57 2.27 -5.81
C ALA A 18 16.05 2.42 -5.91
N ALA A 19 15.30 1.45 -5.37
CA ALA A 19 13.85 1.48 -5.36
C ALA A 19 13.32 2.55 -4.39
N GLU A 20 13.94 2.72 -3.22
CA GLU A 20 13.63 3.80 -2.29
C GLU A 20 13.81 5.21 -2.91
N LYS A 21 14.90 5.42 -3.66
CA LYS A 21 15.12 6.70 -4.37
C LYS A 21 14.05 6.92 -5.44
N ALA A 22 13.72 5.87 -6.20
CA ALA A 22 12.67 5.94 -7.21
C ALA A 22 11.30 6.25 -6.58
N SER A 23 10.97 5.66 -5.42
CA SER A 23 9.69 5.88 -4.75
C SER A 23 9.48 7.33 -4.32
N VAL A 24 10.54 8.01 -3.86
CA VAL A 24 10.52 9.45 -3.53
C VAL A 24 10.36 10.28 -4.81
N GLN A 25 11.11 9.98 -5.86
CA GLN A 25 11.04 10.74 -7.13
C GLN A 25 9.66 10.71 -7.78
N ILE A 26 8.97 9.56 -7.75
CA ILE A 26 7.62 9.42 -8.28
C ILE A 26 6.53 9.85 -7.30
N LYS A 27 6.90 10.35 -6.11
CA LYS A 27 5.98 10.76 -5.03
C LYS A 27 5.03 9.65 -4.59
N LEU A 28 5.55 8.43 -4.46
CA LEU A 28 4.76 7.24 -4.13
C LEU A 28 4.03 7.39 -2.79
N LEU A 29 4.68 7.96 -1.77
CA LEU A 29 4.06 8.14 -0.45
C LEU A 29 2.79 8.99 -0.52
N ALA A 30 2.82 10.11 -1.26
CA ALA A 30 1.67 10.99 -1.42
C ALA A 30 0.51 10.25 -2.09
N ALA A 31 0.78 9.54 -3.19
CA ALA A 31 -0.22 8.74 -3.90
C ALA A 31 -0.83 7.65 -3.00
N LEU A 32 -0.03 6.97 -2.19
CA LEU A 32 -0.50 5.93 -1.27
C LEU A 32 -1.37 6.50 -0.14
N LYS A 33 -1.04 7.69 0.39
CA LYS A 33 -1.85 8.38 1.41
C LYS A 33 -3.22 8.79 0.86
N GLU A 34 -3.28 9.26 -0.39
CA GLU A 34 -4.54 9.58 -1.06
C GLU A 34 -5.35 8.32 -1.40
N PHE A 35 -4.68 7.24 -1.78
CA PHE A 35 -5.33 5.98 -2.14
C PHE A 35 -5.90 5.21 -0.92
N GLN A 36 -5.22 5.24 0.23
CA GLN A 36 -5.61 4.51 1.44
C GLN A 36 -7.10 4.68 1.85
N PRO A 37 -7.67 5.89 1.94
CA PRO A 37 -9.09 6.06 2.28
C PRO A 37 -10.03 5.51 1.20
N VAL A 38 -9.67 5.62 -0.08
CA VAL A 38 -10.44 5.09 -1.22
C VAL A 38 -10.49 3.57 -1.16
N PHE A 39 -9.34 2.93 -0.93
CA PHE A 39 -9.23 1.48 -0.78
C PHE A 39 -10.07 0.96 0.39
N LYS A 40 -9.98 1.61 1.56
CA LYS A 40 -10.78 1.29 2.74
C LYS A 40 -12.29 1.41 2.46
N MET A 41 -12.71 2.46 1.76
CA MET A 41 -14.12 2.65 1.42
C MET A 41 -14.61 1.58 0.45
N LYS A 42 -13.80 1.20 -0.54
CA LYS A 42 -14.13 0.15 -1.51
C LYS A 42 -14.33 -1.20 -0.84
N ILE A 43 -13.40 -1.64 0.00
CA ILE A 43 -13.53 -2.90 0.77
C ILE A 43 -14.79 -2.88 1.64
N ARG A 44 -15.07 -1.76 2.33
CA ARG A 44 -16.26 -1.66 3.20
C ARG A 44 -17.58 -1.75 2.42
N LYS A 45 -17.65 -1.12 1.24
CA LYS A 45 -18.87 -1.10 0.40
C LYS A 45 -19.07 -2.43 -0.33
N GLU A 46 -18.01 -3.01 -0.87
CA GLU A 46 -18.07 -4.25 -1.66
C GLU A 46 -18.07 -5.51 -0.79
N GLY A 47 -17.46 -5.46 0.40
CA GLY A 47 -17.36 -6.62 1.31
C GLY A 47 -18.69 -7.11 1.89
N ARG A 48 -19.73 -6.27 1.92
CA ARG A 48 -21.08 -6.71 2.31
C ARG A 48 -21.75 -7.40 1.12
N GLY A 49 -21.40 -8.67 0.90
CA GLY A 49 -22.13 -9.58 0.00
C GLY A 49 -21.40 -10.00 -1.28
N LYS A 50 -20.24 -9.43 -1.63
CA LYS A 50 -19.47 -9.86 -2.82
C LYS A 50 -18.27 -10.76 -2.55
N TYR A 51 -17.71 -10.74 -1.34
CA TYR A 51 -16.47 -11.47 -1.03
C TYR A 51 -16.74 -12.60 -0.03
N SER A 52 -16.08 -13.75 -0.23
CA SER A 52 -16.06 -14.83 0.74
C SER A 52 -15.23 -14.47 1.99
N PRO A 53 -15.37 -15.20 3.11
CA PRO A 53 -14.54 -14.98 4.30
C PRO A 53 -13.03 -14.99 4.01
N ASP A 54 -12.56 -15.92 3.16
CA ASP A 54 -11.14 -16.02 2.80
C ASP A 54 -10.67 -14.80 1.99
N GLN A 55 -11.50 -14.32 1.07
CA GLN A 55 -11.20 -13.11 0.30
C GLN A 55 -11.15 -11.87 1.19
N LEU A 56 -12.03 -11.78 2.19
CA LEU A 56 -12.01 -10.70 3.18
C LEU A 56 -10.72 -10.74 4.02
N CYS A 57 -10.28 -11.93 4.43
CA CYS A 57 -9.02 -12.11 5.16
C CYS A 57 -7.81 -11.62 4.35
N VAL A 58 -7.73 -11.98 3.06
CA VAL A 58 -6.68 -11.49 2.16
C VAL A 58 -6.73 -9.96 2.03
N LEU A 59 -7.93 -9.38 1.87
CA LEU A 59 -8.08 -7.92 1.78
C LEU A 59 -7.70 -7.19 3.07
N ASP A 60 -7.96 -7.78 4.24
CA ASP A 60 -7.52 -7.23 5.52
C ASP A 60 -6.00 -7.29 5.68
N ASN A 61 -5.35 -8.35 5.22
CA ASN A 61 -3.89 -8.44 5.16
C ASN A 61 -3.29 -7.35 4.25
N VAL A 62 -3.81 -7.20 3.03
CA VAL A 62 -3.37 -6.14 2.09
C VAL A 62 -3.54 -4.76 2.70
N LYS A 63 -4.65 -4.51 3.41
CA LYS A 63 -4.90 -3.26 4.12
C LYS A 63 -3.89 -3.02 5.25
N MET A 64 -3.51 -4.06 5.97
CA MET A 64 -2.46 -3.98 7.00
C MET A 64 -1.10 -3.67 6.37
N ASN A 65 -0.75 -4.37 5.29
CA ASN A 65 0.49 -4.18 4.54
C ASN A 65 0.58 -2.75 3.99
N LEU A 66 -0.50 -2.22 3.39
CA LEU A 66 -0.55 -0.84 2.92
C LEU A 66 -0.24 0.16 4.05
N ARG A 67 -0.82 -0.03 5.24
CA ARG A 67 -0.53 0.85 6.39
C ARG A 67 0.94 0.77 6.82
N ARG A 68 1.50 -0.44 6.88
CA ARG A 68 2.91 -0.66 7.23
C ARG A 68 3.85 -0.04 6.19
N PHE A 69 3.54 -0.21 4.92
CA PHE A 69 4.34 0.31 3.82
C PHE A 69 4.32 1.84 3.76
N ILE A 70 3.18 2.48 4.05
CA ILE A 70 3.10 3.95 4.20
C ILE A 70 4.05 4.43 5.31
N ALA A 71 4.05 3.78 6.48
CA ALA A 71 4.94 4.16 7.58
C ALA A 71 6.42 3.94 7.26
N TYR A 72 6.73 2.87 6.52
CA TYR A 72 8.06 2.63 5.98
C TYR A 72 8.48 3.77 5.04
N GLN A 73 7.64 4.12 4.06
CA GLN A 73 7.91 5.21 3.11
C GLN A 73 8.04 6.57 3.79
N GLU A 74 7.30 6.86 4.87
CA GLU A 74 7.51 8.05 5.71
C GLU A 74 8.93 8.11 6.29
N THR A 75 9.47 6.97 6.71
CA THR A 75 10.83 6.85 7.22
C THR A 75 11.88 7.03 6.12
N VAL A 76 11.63 6.43 4.94
CA VAL A 76 12.48 6.56 3.76
C VAL A 76 12.54 8.00 3.28
N GLU A 77 11.39 8.65 3.08
CA GLU A 77 11.33 10.02 2.59
C GLU A 77 12.02 10.96 3.57
N LYS A 78 11.74 10.85 4.87
CA LYS A 78 12.45 11.62 5.89
C LYS A 78 13.97 11.43 5.80
N ARG A 79 14.46 10.21 5.62
CA ARG A 79 15.90 9.92 5.51
C ARG A 79 16.53 10.54 4.25
N LEU A 80 15.81 10.55 3.14
CA LEU A 80 16.33 10.98 1.83
C LEU A 80 16.14 12.49 1.55
N THR A 81 15.25 13.16 2.30
CA THR A 81 14.98 14.60 2.13
C THR A 81 15.43 15.45 3.32
N SER A 82 15.99 14.86 4.37
CA SER A 82 16.68 15.58 5.45
C SER A 82 18.15 15.81 5.09
#